data_AF-A0A8U7NH59-F1
#
_entry.id   AF-A0A8U7NH59-F1
#
_cell.length_a   1.000
_cell.length_b   1.000
_cell.length_c   1.000
_cell.angle_alpha   90.00
_cell.angle_beta   90.00
_cell.angle_gamma   90.00
#
_symmetry.space_group_name_H-M   'P 1'
#
loop_
_entity.id
_entity.type
_entity.pdbx_description
1 polymer ?
#
loop_
_entity_poly.entity_id
_entity_poly.type
_entity_poly.pdbx_seq_one_letter_code
_entity_poly.pdbx_strand_id
1 'polypeptide(L)'
;MPTSCLNGKSCLWPWIRGSGQTPGKGQQATVARQAMLLLWSTSAGAVVPPSHSGTGWRDLRPLDILSEAVPAGGLARGMRVFQVQGVRGFQLSASRPRALGFPASRLFIHCDRFPEEFSIIVTLRALRGPAKVSAAETDMKVTLGARPRCTKQEKAQFWFNASRRGLYLCNGSTWLSMLEVQHRLDYVEEYQNLVTNSETMGIEVFTIPKVGLFAAVANRVTPPGSAIYRWIDGKFVHYQNIPTYQAQSWKYFTIGKKIFLAVANFEQNERGQEFSVIYKWSRRKAKFITYQRITTHSARDWEAFVIEGEAFLAVVNHRQGNNHNIDSVIYRWNPRTGLFETNQTIPTSGAYDWEFFTIGPYSFLAVANTFNGTSTKIYSHIYIWLSGSFQLFQSILTFGAADWEVFHIGDRVFLAVANSHSYDSGMPAPSNFYAINSSIYELNITAQMFVKFQDLLTYSALDWEFFSVGDDSFLVVANSFDGFTFSVNSIIYRWQGYEGFVAAHHLPTVGCRDWEAFHTAEGSYLFYSSAKEPLSKVLKLKTT
;
A
#
# COMPACT_ATOMS: atom_id res chain seq x y z
N MET A 1 3.39 -56.46 8.98
CA MET A 1 4.51 -55.77 9.66
C MET A 1 4.71 -54.40 9.00
N PRO A 2 5.21 -53.38 9.71
CA PRO A 2 4.96 -51.97 9.35
C PRO A 2 6.24 -51.15 9.07
N THR A 3 6.05 -49.97 8.46
CA THR A 3 6.77 -48.68 8.65
C THR A 3 6.29 -47.70 7.57
N SER A 4 6.23 -46.38 7.73
CA SER A 4 5.98 -45.48 8.86
C SER A 4 5.87 -44.07 8.25
N CYS A 5 5.01 -43.17 8.76
CA CYS A 5 4.97 -41.77 8.31
C CYS A 5 4.77 -40.83 9.49
N LEU A 6 5.65 -39.82 9.56
CA LEU A 6 5.70 -38.81 10.61
C LEU A 6 5.02 -37.52 10.17
N ASN A 7 4.19 -36.97 11.07
CA ASN A 7 3.87 -35.56 11.29
C ASN A 7 3.95 -34.54 10.12
N GLY A 8 2.80 -33.92 9.83
CA GLY A 8 2.63 -32.59 10.44
C GLY A 8 2.28 -31.36 9.57
N LYS A 9 1.49 -31.48 8.50
CA LYS A 9 0.69 -30.39 7.84
C LYS A 9 -0.59 -31.01 7.23
N SER A 10 -1.74 -30.35 7.05
CA SER A 10 -2.22 -28.97 7.32
C SER A 10 -3.76 -28.96 7.55
N CYS A 11 -4.38 -27.78 7.70
CA CYS A 11 -5.82 -27.58 7.95
C CYS A 11 -6.77 -27.91 6.78
N LEU A 12 -8.06 -28.09 7.10
CA LEU A 12 -9.16 -28.18 6.13
C LEU A 12 -10.45 -27.55 6.73
N TRP A 13 -11.02 -26.56 6.05
CA TRP A 13 -12.35 -26.01 6.33
C TRP A 13 -13.39 -26.62 5.36
N PRO A 14 -14.61 -27.01 5.80
CA PRO A 14 -15.67 -27.43 4.90
C PRO A 14 -16.54 -26.25 4.43
N TRP A 15 -16.81 -26.20 3.12
CA TRP A 15 -17.86 -25.39 2.51
C TRP A 15 -19.27 -25.94 2.82
N ILE A 16 -20.29 -25.09 2.72
CA ILE A 16 -21.69 -25.54 2.55
C ILE A 16 -22.27 -24.92 1.26
N ARG A 17 -22.81 -25.78 0.38
CA ARG A 17 -23.60 -25.39 -0.80
C ARG A 17 -25.06 -25.14 -0.40
N GLY A 18 -25.69 -24.13 -0.98
CA GLY A 18 -27.15 -24.01 -1.00
C GLY A 18 -27.74 -24.65 -2.26
N SER A 19 -28.72 -25.55 -2.11
CA SER A 19 -29.57 -26.04 -3.19
C SER A 19 -30.86 -25.20 -3.25
N GLY A 20 -31.30 -24.82 -4.44
CA GLY A 20 -32.48 -23.99 -4.64
C GLY A 20 -33.74 -24.78 -4.99
N GLN A 21 -34.90 -24.32 -4.49
CA GLN A 21 -36.23 -24.58 -5.05
C GLN A 21 -37.15 -23.36 -4.79
N THR A 22 -37.99 -23.03 -5.78
CA THR A 22 -39.06 -22.00 -5.76
C THR A 22 -40.42 -22.70 -5.88
N PRO A 23 -41.50 -22.23 -5.22
CA PRO A 23 -42.38 -21.15 -5.76
C PRO A 23 -42.86 -20.18 -4.64
N GLY A 24 -43.61 -19.08 -4.82
CA GLY A 24 -44.53 -18.60 -5.86
C GLY A 24 -45.03 -17.17 -5.51
N LYS A 25 -45.94 -16.59 -6.31
CA LYS A 25 -46.28 -15.14 -6.33
C LYS A 25 -47.23 -14.65 -5.22
N GLY A 26 -47.06 -13.39 -4.76
CA GLY A 26 -48.19 -12.61 -4.20
C GLY A 26 -47.86 -11.34 -3.39
N GLN A 27 -48.41 -10.20 -3.84
CA GLN A 27 -48.64 -8.91 -3.14
C GLN A 27 -47.46 -7.94 -2.88
N GLN A 28 -47.82 -6.64 -2.96
CA GLN A 28 -46.95 -5.46 -2.88
C GLN A 28 -46.80 -4.95 -1.43
N ALA A 29 -45.64 -4.40 -1.08
CA ALA A 29 -45.52 -3.44 0.02
C ALA A 29 -44.34 -2.46 -0.19
N THR A 30 -44.52 -1.23 0.26
CA THR A 30 -43.67 -0.06 -0.01
C THR A 30 -42.34 -0.07 0.75
N VAL A 31 -41.33 0.59 0.16
CA VAL A 31 -39.95 0.72 0.67
C VAL A 31 -39.86 1.22 2.12
N ALA A 32 -39.14 0.47 2.97
CA ALA A 32 -38.59 0.95 4.23
C ALA A 32 -37.16 0.41 4.42
N ARG A 33 -36.24 1.29 4.86
CA ARG A 33 -34.79 1.04 4.89
C ARG A 33 -34.40 -0.11 5.82
N GLN A 34 -33.72 -1.13 5.29
CA GLN A 34 -33.08 -2.21 6.04
C GLN A 34 -31.57 -1.98 6.20
N ALA A 35 -31.01 -2.49 7.29
CA ALA A 35 -29.61 -2.93 7.38
C ALA A 35 -29.55 -4.14 8.32
N MET A 36 -28.86 -5.20 7.90
CA MET A 36 -28.91 -6.55 8.49
C MET A 36 -28.13 -6.68 9.81
N LEU A 37 -28.43 -7.77 10.52
CA LEU A 37 -27.60 -8.34 11.58
C LEU A 37 -27.54 -9.86 11.37
N LEU A 38 -26.34 -10.45 11.41
CA LEU A 38 -26.10 -11.88 11.18
C LEU A 38 -25.45 -12.52 12.40
N LEU A 39 -26.10 -13.55 12.95
CA LEU A 39 -25.48 -14.66 13.68
C LEU A 39 -26.53 -15.79 13.80
N TRP A 40 -26.17 -16.98 13.32
CA TRP A 40 -27.02 -18.17 13.37
C TRP A 40 -26.69 -19.03 14.59
N SER A 41 -27.70 -19.72 15.13
CA SER A 41 -27.50 -20.88 16.00
C SER A 41 -28.55 -21.95 15.68
N THR A 42 -28.11 -23.13 15.25
CA THR A 42 -28.98 -24.31 15.14
C THR A 42 -28.38 -25.46 15.93
N SER A 43 -29.07 -25.85 16.99
CA SER A 43 -28.73 -26.99 17.83
C SER A 43 -29.17 -28.31 17.18
N ALA A 44 -28.22 -29.20 16.87
CA ALA A 44 -28.46 -30.61 16.67
C ALA A 44 -27.24 -31.38 17.23
N GLY A 45 -27.49 -32.36 18.11
CA GLY A 45 -26.42 -33.09 18.80
C GLY A 45 -26.05 -34.39 18.10
N ALA A 46 -24.81 -34.84 18.34
CA ALA A 46 -24.40 -36.24 18.17
C ALA A 46 -23.36 -36.57 19.25
N VAL A 47 -23.43 -37.78 19.81
CA VAL A 47 -22.61 -38.25 20.94
C VAL A 47 -21.70 -39.39 20.46
N VAL A 48 -20.40 -39.31 20.74
CA VAL A 48 -19.41 -40.41 20.59
C VAL A 48 -18.41 -40.32 21.77
N PRO A 49 -17.92 -41.44 22.37
CA PRO A 49 -17.39 -41.46 23.75
C PRO A 49 -15.83 -41.30 23.86
N PRO A 50 -15.23 -41.29 25.07
CA PRO A 50 -13.96 -40.57 25.33
C PRO A 50 -12.68 -41.42 25.33
N SER A 51 -11.54 -40.76 25.17
CA SER A 51 -10.22 -41.20 25.67
C SER A 51 -9.31 -40.00 26.02
N HIS A 52 -8.20 -40.25 26.73
CA HIS A 52 -7.70 -39.33 27.77
C HIS A 52 -6.70 -38.22 27.36
N SER A 53 -6.70 -37.20 28.23
CA SER A 53 -5.58 -36.34 28.66
C SER A 53 -4.91 -35.42 27.64
N GLY A 54 -5.37 -34.17 27.65
CA GLY A 54 -4.69 -33.00 27.08
C GLY A 54 -5.71 -31.88 26.93
N THR A 55 -5.72 -30.89 27.84
CA THR A 55 -6.66 -29.76 27.80
C THR A 55 -6.34 -28.80 26.65
N GLY A 56 -6.70 -29.22 25.44
CA GLY A 56 -6.64 -28.40 24.24
C GLY A 56 -7.81 -27.44 24.17
N TRP A 57 -7.52 -26.20 23.78
CA TRP A 57 -8.46 -25.09 23.62
C TRP A 57 -9.40 -25.31 22.42
N ARG A 58 -10.39 -26.20 22.58
CA ARG A 58 -11.38 -26.54 21.55
C ARG A 58 -12.79 -26.47 22.15
N ASP A 59 -13.28 -25.25 22.34
CA ASP A 59 -14.70 -24.85 22.33
C ASP A 59 -14.88 -23.42 22.90
N LEU A 60 -14.24 -22.42 22.26
CA LEU A 60 -14.60 -21.02 22.51
C LEU A 60 -15.88 -20.69 21.74
N ARG A 61 -17.03 -20.92 22.39
CA ARG A 61 -18.33 -20.45 21.89
C ARG A 61 -18.37 -18.91 21.99
N PRO A 62 -19.06 -18.21 21.07
CA PRO A 62 -19.31 -16.78 21.21
C PRO A 62 -20.00 -16.50 22.55
N LEU A 63 -19.39 -15.65 23.38
CA LEU A 63 -19.99 -15.23 24.64
C LEU A 63 -21.16 -14.28 24.35
N ASP A 64 -22.37 -14.60 24.81
CA ASP A 64 -23.47 -13.64 24.82
C ASP A 64 -23.29 -12.68 26.00
N ILE A 65 -22.41 -11.69 25.79
CA ILE A 65 -22.10 -10.63 26.76
C ILE A 65 -23.38 -9.89 27.21
N LEU A 66 -24.45 -9.88 26.39
CA LEU A 66 -25.70 -9.23 26.74
C LEU A 66 -26.51 -10.01 27.78
N SER A 67 -26.54 -11.34 27.76
CA SER A 67 -27.20 -12.11 28.82
C SER A 67 -26.39 -12.13 30.12
N GLU A 68 -25.06 -12.12 30.05
CA GLU A 68 -24.18 -11.97 31.23
C GLU A 68 -24.27 -10.59 31.89
N ALA A 69 -24.63 -9.53 31.14
CA ALA A 69 -24.78 -8.16 31.66
C ALA A 69 -26.11 -7.91 32.42
N VAL A 70 -26.96 -8.92 32.60
CA VAL A 70 -28.22 -8.81 33.37
C VAL A 70 -28.04 -9.42 34.77
N PRO A 71 -28.22 -8.64 35.85
CA PRO A 71 -28.18 -9.18 37.20
C PRO A 71 -29.22 -10.28 37.42
N ALA A 72 -28.89 -11.29 38.25
CA ALA A 72 -29.79 -12.40 38.57
C ALA A 72 -31.15 -11.98 39.20
N GLY A 73 -31.27 -10.74 39.69
CA GLY A 73 -32.53 -10.13 40.15
C GLY A 73 -33.42 -9.55 39.05
N GLY A 74 -33.07 -9.71 37.77
CA GLY A 74 -33.85 -9.24 36.62
C GLY A 74 -33.46 -7.85 36.10
N LEU A 75 -34.25 -7.34 35.14
CA LEU A 75 -33.97 -6.08 34.43
C LEU A 75 -34.02 -4.85 35.35
N ALA A 76 -32.94 -4.07 35.36
CA ALA A 76 -32.86 -2.84 36.12
C ALA A 76 -33.88 -1.77 35.63
N ARG A 77 -34.46 -1.00 36.55
CA ARG A 77 -35.36 0.13 36.23
C ARG A 77 -34.71 1.08 35.22
N GLY A 78 -35.38 1.31 34.09
CA GLY A 78 -34.90 2.17 32.99
C GLY A 78 -34.23 1.41 31.84
N MET A 79 -34.15 0.08 31.91
CA MET A 79 -33.64 -0.81 30.87
C MET A 79 -34.80 -1.63 30.31
N ARG A 80 -34.91 -1.73 28.98
CA ARG A 80 -35.86 -2.61 28.30
C ARG A 80 -35.12 -3.55 27.36
N VAL A 81 -35.39 -4.85 27.46
CA VAL A 81 -35.04 -5.76 26.36
C VAL A 81 -35.95 -5.43 25.19
N PHE A 82 -35.38 -5.25 24.03
CA PHE A 82 -36.10 -5.31 22.77
C PHE A 82 -35.61 -6.52 21.97
N GLN A 83 -36.52 -7.12 21.20
CA GLN A 83 -36.17 -8.21 20.30
C GLN A 83 -36.75 -7.91 18.92
N VAL A 84 -35.90 -7.93 17.89
CA VAL A 84 -36.29 -7.63 16.50
C VAL A 84 -35.70 -8.71 15.61
N GLN A 85 -36.55 -9.39 14.84
CA GLN A 85 -36.14 -10.45 13.90
C GLN A 85 -35.21 -11.51 14.54
N GLY A 86 -35.55 -11.95 15.76
CA GLY A 86 -34.77 -12.93 16.54
C GLY A 86 -33.66 -12.34 17.41
N VAL A 87 -33.11 -11.18 17.05
CA VAL A 87 -31.98 -10.54 17.74
C VAL A 87 -32.42 -9.84 19.03
N ARG A 88 -31.72 -10.08 20.14
CA ARG A 88 -31.98 -9.48 21.47
C ARG A 88 -31.02 -8.31 21.73
N GLY A 89 -31.52 -7.20 22.28
CA GLY A 89 -30.71 -6.05 22.66
C GLY A 89 -31.33 -5.22 23.79
N PHE A 90 -30.58 -4.26 24.34
CA PHE A 90 -31.03 -3.37 25.42
C PHE A 90 -31.29 -1.95 24.95
N GLN A 91 -32.45 -1.41 25.30
CA GLN A 91 -32.76 0.01 25.23
C GLN A 91 -32.57 0.64 26.62
N LEU A 92 -31.69 1.64 26.70
CA LEU A 92 -31.36 2.38 27.92
C LEU A 92 -32.11 3.72 27.96
N SER A 93 -32.73 4.04 29.09
CA SER A 93 -33.39 5.34 29.29
C SER A 93 -32.38 6.47 29.49
N ALA A 94 -32.44 7.50 28.64
CA ALA A 94 -31.55 8.66 28.70
C ALA A 94 -31.62 9.47 30.01
N SER A 95 -32.69 9.30 30.81
CA SER A 95 -32.92 10.07 32.04
C SER A 95 -32.01 9.69 33.21
N ARG A 96 -31.33 8.54 33.19
CA ARG A 96 -30.34 8.13 34.21
C ARG A 96 -29.28 7.21 33.57
N PRO A 97 -28.10 7.71 33.17
CA PRO A 97 -27.05 6.84 32.66
C PRO A 97 -26.55 5.90 33.76
N ARG A 98 -26.48 4.60 33.45
CA ARG A 98 -25.80 3.59 34.27
C ARG A 98 -24.71 2.95 33.42
N ALA A 99 -23.58 2.62 34.05
CA ALA A 99 -22.55 1.82 33.42
C ALA A 99 -23.11 0.41 33.15
N LEU A 100 -22.82 -0.12 31.98
CA LEU A 100 -22.87 -1.55 31.71
C LEU A 100 -21.44 -2.07 31.86
N GLY A 101 -21.28 -3.15 32.61
CA GLY A 101 -20.01 -3.81 32.84
C GLY A 101 -20.24 -5.29 33.06
N PHE A 102 -19.17 -6.05 32.91
CA PHE A 102 -19.09 -7.46 33.24
C PHE A 102 -17.67 -7.74 33.76
N PRO A 103 -17.48 -8.75 34.63
CA PRO A 103 -16.15 -9.06 35.15
C PRO A 103 -15.22 -9.51 34.02
N ALA A 104 -14.01 -8.92 33.93
CA ALA A 104 -13.04 -9.32 32.91
C ALA A 104 -12.66 -10.81 32.99
N SER A 105 -12.76 -11.42 34.18
CA SER A 105 -12.64 -12.88 34.39
C SER A 105 -13.65 -13.73 33.61
N ARG A 106 -14.71 -13.13 33.03
CA ARG A 106 -15.64 -13.79 32.09
C ARG A 106 -15.14 -13.83 30.64
N LEU A 107 -14.15 -13.01 30.26
CA LEU A 107 -13.37 -13.20 29.02
C LEU A 107 -12.23 -14.20 29.27
N PHE A 108 -11.69 -14.21 30.48
CA PHE A 108 -10.55 -15.01 30.93
C PHE A 108 -10.96 -16.24 31.73
N ILE A 109 -11.97 -16.98 31.26
CA ILE A 109 -12.58 -18.11 32.00
C ILE A 109 -11.54 -19.20 32.34
N HIS A 110 -10.47 -19.30 31.55
CA HIS A 110 -9.45 -20.35 31.67
C HIS A 110 -7.98 -19.86 31.50
N CYS A 111 -7.71 -18.56 31.27
CA CYS A 111 -6.35 -18.07 30.99
C CYS A 111 -6.09 -16.71 31.63
N ASP A 112 -5.08 -16.61 32.50
CA ASP A 112 -4.65 -15.35 33.14
C ASP A 112 -3.82 -14.44 32.20
N ARG A 113 -3.73 -14.78 30.91
CA ARG A 113 -3.01 -14.01 29.89
C ARG A 113 -3.95 -13.56 28.79
N PHE A 114 -3.70 -12.34 28.29
CA PHE A 114 -4.41 -11.80 27.15
C PHE A 114 -4.03 -12.58 25.89
N PRO A 115 -4.98 -13.05 25.06
CA PRO A 115 -4.66 -13.74 23.82
C PRO A 115 -3.98 -12.80 22.82
N GLU A 116 -3.11 -13.37 21.98
CA GLU A 116 -2.33 -12.65 20.98
C GLU A 116 -3.22 -12.01 19.90
N GLU A 117 -4.36 -12.63 19.59
CA GLU A 117 -5.43 -12.09 18.75
C GLU A 117 -6.79 -12.15 19.48
N PHE A 118 -7.58 -11.08 19.36
CA PHE A 118 -8.96 -11.03 19.84
C PHE A 118 -9.77 -9.99 19.06
N SER A 119 -11.10 -10.07 19.14
CA SER A 119 -11.99 -9.08 18.55
C SER A 119 -13.18 -8.83 19.46
N ILE A 120 -13.49 -7.55 19.74
CA ILE A 120 -14.68 -7.13 20.47
C ILE A 120 -15.55 -6.31 19.51
N ILE A 121 -16.72 -6.84 19.14
CA ILE A 121 -17.67 -6.15 18.26
C ILE A 121 -18.73 -5.46 19.13
N VAL A 122 -18.79 -4.13 19.10
CA VAL A 122 -19.77 -3.33 19.86
C VAL A 122 -20.55 -2.43 18.92
N THR A 123 -21.86 -2.64 18.83
CA THR A 123 -22.76 -1.82 17.99
C THR A 123 -23.60 -0.89 18.87
N LEU A 124 -23.40 0.43 18.73
CA LEU A 124 -24.09 1.46 19.53
C LEU A 124 -24.83 2.46 18.63
N ARG A 125 -26.10 2.72 18.94
CA ARG A 125 -26.91 3.77 18.29
C ARG A 125 -27.13 4.94 19.26
N ALA A 126 -26.33 5.99 19.14
CA ALA A 126 -26.42 7.17 19.99
C ALA A 126 -27.42 8.21 19.44
N LEU A 127 -28.26 8.75 20.34
CA LEU A 127 -29.01 10.00 20.12
C LEU A 127 -28.31 11.11 20.92
N ARG A 128 -28.14 12.30 20.33
CA ARG A 128 -27.31 13.38 20.89
C ARG A 128 -27.90 13.97 22.19
N GLY A 129 -27.08 14.10 23.23
CA GLY A 129 -27.37 14.86 24.47
C GLY A 129 -26.29 14.70 25.55
N PRO A 130 -25.93 15.74 26.35
CA PRO A 130 -24.86 15.66 27.36
C PRO A 130 -25.35 15.65 28.82
N ALA A 131 -24.68 14.90 29.71
CA ALA A 131 -24.80 15.01 31.18
C ALA A 131 -23.56 14.42 31.92
N LYS A 132 -23.32 14.80 33.20
CA LYS A 132 -22.09 14.54 33.99
C LYS A 132 -22.28 13.48 35.12
N VAL A 133 -21.23 12.67 35.38
CA VAL A 133 -20.53 12.34 36.68
C VAL A 133 -21.41 12.11 37.95
N SER A 134 -21.26 11.10 38.83
CA SER A 134 -20.37 9.91 39.01
C SER A 134 -20.91 8.96 40.10
N ALA A 135 -20.48 7.69 40.11
CA ALA A 135 -20.18 6.87 41.32
C ALA A 135 -19.32 5.65 40.91
N ALA A 136 -18.75 4.91 41.88
CA ALA A 136 -17.77 3.85 41.61
C ALA A 136 -18.16 2.47 42.16
N GLU A 137 -17.97 1.45 41.34
CA GLU A 137 -17.64 0.07 41.72
C GLU A 137 -16.81 -0.56 40.57
N THR A 138 -16.22 -1.73 40.80
CA THR A 138 -15.14 -2.32 39.99
C THR A 138 -15.62 -3.10 38.77
N ASP A 139 -16.15 -2.36 37.79
CA ASP A 139 -16.57 -2.88 36.48
C ASP A 139 -16.02 -2.03 35.32
N MET A 140 -16.02 -2.58 34.10
CA MET A 140 -15.49 -1.92 32.90
C MET A 140 -16.27 -0.63 32.54
N LYS A 141 -15.71 0.55 32.86
CA LYS A 141 -16.38 1.85 32.69
C LYS A 141 -16.20 2.48 31.30
N VAL A 142 -17.10 2.18 30.36
CA VAL A 142 -17.21 2.98 29.12
C VAL A 142 -17.78 4.37 29.44
N THR A 143 -16.93 5.38 29.55
CA THR A 143 -17.31 6.78 29.83
C THR A 143 -17.44 7.61 28.55
N LEU A 144 -18.63 8.17 28.33
CA LEU A 144 -18.90 9.10 27.22
C LEU A 144 -18.63 10.55 27.68
N GLY A 145 -17.59 11.21 27.15
CA GLY A 145 -17.32 12.61 27.46
C GLY A 145 -15.87 13.06 27.30
N ALA A 146 -15.56 14.21 27.89
CA ALA A 146 -14.23 14.82 27.90
C ALA A 146 -13.17 13.91 28.57
N ARG A 147 -11.90 14.08 28.16
CA ARG A 147 -10.76 13.24 28.59
C ARG A 147 -10.68 13.14 30.13
N PRO A 148 -10.88 11.95 30.73
CA PRO A 148 -10.71 11.77 32.17
C PRO A 148 -9.24 11.92 32.56
N ARG A 149 -8.95 12.08 33.86
CA ARG A 149 -7.59 11.87 34.35
C ARG A 149 -7.28 10.36 34.34
N CYS A 150 -6.06 9.99 34.00
CA CYS A 150 -5.54 8.64 34.18
C CYS A 150 -4.59 8.66 35.36
N THR A 151 -4.95 8.00 36.45
CA THR A 151 -4.11 7.80 37.63
C THR A 151 -4.07 6.32 37.98
N LYS A 152 -3.39 5.95 39.08
CA LYS A 152 -3.38 4.58 39.59
C LYS A 152 -4.79 4.03 39.87
N GLN A 153 -5.79 4.88 40.10
CA GLN A 153 -7.19 4.47 40.32
C GLN A 153 -7.89 4.05 39.02
N GLU A 154 -7.51 4.62 37.88
CA GLU A 154 -8.03 4.29 36.55
C GLU A 154 -7.18 3.26 35.80
N LYS A 155 -6.12 2.72 36.40
CA LYS A 155 -5.25 1.73 35.74
C LYS A 155 -6.08 0.54 35.23
N ALA A 156 -5.80 0.13 33.98
CA ALA A 156 -6.53 -0.89 33.23
C ALA A 156 -8.01 -0.58 32.91
N GLN A 157 -8.47 0.66 33.13
CA GLN A 157 -9.78 1.12 32.62
C GLN A 157 -9.65 1.63 31.18
N PHE A 158 -10.75 1.50 30.43
CA PHE A 158 -10.90 2.06 29.10
C PHE A 158 -11.69 3.38 29.12
N TRP A 159 -11.35 4.31 28.23
CA TRP A 159 -12.13 5.52 27.94
C TRP A 159 -12.47 5.55 26.46
N PHE A 160 -13.74 5.80 26.11
CA PHE A 160 -14.17 5.93 24.72
C PHE A 160 -14.57 7.38 24.41
N ASN A 161 -13.75 8.05 23.61
CA ASN A 161 -14.04 9.38 23.12
C ASN A 161 -15.02 9.31 21.94
N ALA A 162 -16.31 9.33 22.23
CA ALA A 162 -17.36 9.30 21.21
C ALA A 162 -17.30 10.46 20.18
N SER A 163 -16.63 11.57 20.49
CA SER A 163 -16.44 12.68 19.55
C SER A 163 -15.29 12.45 18.55
N ARG A 164 -14.27 11.67 18.96
CA ARG A 164 -13.11 11.28 18.14
C ARG A 164 -13.06 9.78 17.85
N ARG A 165 -14.21 9.10 17.96
CA ARG A 165 -14.47 7.63 17.95
C ARG A 165 -13.32 6.75 18.46
N GLY A 166 -12.55 7.23 19.43
CA GLY A 166 -11.29 6.63 19.85
C GLY A 166 -11.40 5.94 21.20
N LEU A 167 -10.78 4.77 21.33
CA LEU A 167 -10.68 4.00 22.56
C LEU A 167 -9.28 4.20 23.16
N TYR A 168 -9.20 4.37 24.48
CA TYR A 168 -7.95 4.60 25.18
C TYR A 168 -7.87 3.72 26.44
N LEU A 169 -6.68 3.22 26.78
CA LEU A 169 -6.40 2.41 27.98
C LEU A 169 -5.52 3.21 28.95
N CYS A 170 -5.93 3.31 30.22
CA CYS A 170 -5.12 3.98 31.23
C CYS A 170 -4.06 3.03 31.81
N ASN A 171 -2.77 3.39 31.70
CA ASN A 171 -1.67 2.59 32.26
C ASN A 171 -1.40 2.86 33.76
N GLY A 172 -2.13 3.80 34.37
CA GLY A 172 -1.90 4.29 35.74
C GLY A 172 -1.30 5.70 35.82
N SER A 173 -0.94 6.30 34.69
CA SER A 173 -0.38 7.66 34.58
C SER A 173 -0.80 8.40 33.29
N THR A 174 -0.95 7.68 32.18
CA THR A 174 -1.34 8.22 30.87
C THR A 174 -2.38 7.33 30.19
N TRP A 175 -3.31 7.95 29.47
CA TRP A 175 -4.18 7.27 28.52
C TRP A 175 -3.37 6.94 27.25
N LEU A 176 -3.12 5.65 27.04
CA LEU A 176 -2.59 5.07 25.79
C LEU A 176 -3.73 4.98 24.77
N SER A 177 -3.47 5.26 23.49
CA SER A 177 -4.46 5.02 22.44
C SER A 177 -4.56 3.52 22.13
N MET A 178 -5.79 3.03 21.99
CA MET A 178 -6.13 1.65 21.61
C MET A 178 -6.92 1.60 20.30
N LEU A 179 -7.70 2.65 20.04
CA LEU A 179 -8.18 3.05 18.71
C LEU A 179 -8.13 4.58 18.66
N GLU A 180 -7.63 5.15 17.58
CA GLU A 180 -7.91 6.53 17.21
C GLU A 180 -8.88 6.57 16.02
N VAL A 181 -9.52 7.71 15.75
CA VAL A 181 -10.09 7.92 14.41
C VAL A 181 -8.91 8.01 13.46
N GLN A 182 -8.61 6.88 12.86
CA GLN A 182 -7.78 6.79 11.68
C GLN A 182 -8.51 7.55 10.58
N HIS A 183 -7.80 8.51 10.00
CA HIS A 183 -8.20 9.14 8.76
C HIS A 183 -8.43 8.05 7.72
N ARG A 184 -9.67 7.87 7.26
CA ARG A 184 -9.97 6.93 6.16
C ARG A 184 -10.12 7.70 4.86
N LEU A 185 -9.56 7.16 3.76
CA LEU A 185 -9.80 7.70 2.42
C LEU A 185 -11.30 7.59 2.09
N ASP A 186 -11.92 8.74 1.86
CA ASP A 186 -13.33 8.85 1.45
C ASP A 186 -13.40 8.93 -0.08
N TYR A 187 -12.81 9.98 -0.65
CA TYR A 187 -12.67 10.17 -2.09
C TYR A 187 -11.37 10.89 -2.45
N VAL A 188 -11.08 10.89 -3.75
CA VAL A 188 -9.98 11.61 -4.37
C VAL A 188 -10.59 12.75 -5.20
N GLU A 189 -10.09 13.98 -5.03
CA GLU A 189 -10.50 15.14 -5.85
C GLU A 189 -9.36 15.62 -6.76
N GLU A 190 -9.68 16.13 -7.94
CA GLU A 190 -8.69 16.92 -8.70
C GLU A 190 -8.32 18.18 -7.92
N TYR A 191 -7.02 18.43 -7.74
CA TYR A 191 -6.52 19.53 -6.92
C TYR A 191 -5.74 20.56 -7.73
N GLN A 192 -4.88 20.11 -8.64
CA GLN A 192 -4.16 20.99 -9.55
C GLN A 192 -3.94 20.34 -10.92
N ASN A 193 -4.34 21.06 -11.97
CA ASN A 193 -3.87 20.83 -13.33
C ASN A 193 -2.50 21.52 -13.52
N LEU A 194 -1.46 20.75 -13.85
CA LEU A 194 -0.11 21.24 -14.07
C LEU A 194 0.26 21.11 -15.56
N VAL A 195 0.28 22.25 -16.26
CA VAL A 195 0.76 22.32 -17.64
C VAL A 195 2.27 22.10 -17.65
N THR A 196 2.73 21.13 -18.45
CA THR A 196 4.13 20.74 -18.57
C THR A 196 4.72 21.18 -19.92
N ASN A 197 6.05 21.12 -20.07
CA ASN A 197 6.73 21.56 -21.31
C ASN A 197 6.35 20.68 -22.53
N SER A 198 6.05 19.41 -22.28
CA SER A 198 5.51 18.43 -23.23
C SER A 198 4.86 17.29 -22.45
N GLU A 199 4.52 16.17 -23.11
CA GLU A 199 4.17 14.92 -22.43
C GLU A 199 5.26 14.54 -21.39
N THR A 200 4.81 13.96 -20.28
CA THR A 200 5.62 13.60 -19.12
C THR A 200 5.71 12.07 -19.02
N MET A 201 6.94 11.56 -18.94
CA MET A 201 7.23 10.11 -18.90
C MET A 201 7.45 9.57 -17.50
N GLY A 202 7.64 10.46 -16.52
CA GLY A 202 7.92 10.17 -15.12
C GLY A 202 7.99 11.45 -14.31
N ILE A 203 7.78 11.35 -13.00
CA ILE A 203 7.80 12.40 -11.99
C ILE A 203 8.81 11.94 -10.91
N GLU A 204 9.20 12.83 -10.01
CA GLU A 204 10.02 12.54 -8.83
C GLU A 204 9.73 13.66 -7.82
N VAL A 205 9.06 13.36 -6.70
CA VAL A 205 8.59 14.34 -5.71
C VAL A 205 9.48 14.35 -4.46
N PHE A 206 10.33 15.37 -4.35
CA PHE A 206 11.38 15.43 -3.33
C PHE A 206 11.37 16.71 -2.48
N THR A 207 11.82 16.57 -1.23
CA THR A 207 12.00 17.71 -0.32
C THR A 207 13.47 18.09 -0.16
N ILE A 208 13.79 19.35 -0.49
CA ILE A 208 15.09 19.96 -0.17
C ILE A 208 15.03 20.56 1.24
N PRO A 209 15.83 20.08 2.21
CA PRO A 209 15.76 20.55 3.60
C PRO A 209 15.97 22.06 3.72
N LYS A 210 15.03 22.72 4.42
CA LYS A 210 14.96 24.18 4.63
C LYS A 210 14.71 25.01 3.36
N VAL A 211 14.37 24.40 2.22
CA VAL A 211 13.99 25.10 0.99
C VAL A 211 12.55 24.78 0.60
N GLY A 212 12.11 23.52 0.73
CA GLY A 212 10.71 23.11 0.52
C GLY A 212 10.59 21.86 -0.34
N LEU A 213 9.33 21.54 -0.69
CA LEU A 213 8.94 20.46 -1.58
C LEU A 213 9.08 20.88 -3.05
N PHE A 214 9.52 19.97 -3.89
CA PHE A 214 9.72 20.11 -5.32
C PHE A 214 9.20 18.87 -6.05
N ALA A 215 8.97 19.01 -7.35
CA ALA A 215 8.78 17.87 -8.24
C ALA A 215 9.64 18.10 -9.50
N ALA A 216 10.37 17.08 -9.93
CA ALA A 216 10.94 17.04 -11.28
C ALA A 216 9.99 16.25 -12.19
N VAL A 217 9.84 16.69 -13.44
CA VAL A 217 9.04 15.95 -14.43
C VAL A 217 9.89 15.64 -15.65
N ALA A 218 9.84 14.40 -16.13
CA ALA A 218 10.63 13.92 -17.24
C ALA A 218 9.89 14.24 -18.56
N ASN A 219 10.22 15.37 -19.19
CA ASN A 219 9.54 15.78 -20.42
C ASN A 219 10.17 15.17 -21.67
N ARG A 220 9.30 14.77 -22.59
CA ARG A 220 9.62 14.18 -23.89
C ARG A 220 10.39 15.13 -24.83
N VAL A 221 10.04 16.41 -24.89
CA VAL A 221 10.50 17.33 -25.95
C VAL A 221 11.60 18.28 -25.46
N THR A 222 12.62 18.45 -26.29
CA THR A 222 13.73 19.39 -26.10
C THR A 222 13.95 20.19 -27.38
N PRO A 223 14.13 21.53 -27.29
CA PRO A 223 14.01 22.39 -26.11
C PRO A 223 12.55 22.60 -25.66
N PRO A 224 12.29 23.04 -24.41
CA PRO A 224 13.27 23.38 -23.37
C PRO A 224 13.80 22.19 -22.55
N GLY A 225 13.25 20.98 -22.75
CA GLY A 225 13.52 19.81 -21.93
C GLY A 225 12.64 19.73 -20.69
N SER A 226 13.06 18.93 -19.72
CA SER A 226 12.37 18.68 -18.45
C SER A 226 12.22 19.92 -17.58
N ALA A 227 11.13 19.99 -16.82
CA ALA A 227 10.87 21.03 -15.82
C ALA A 227 11.05 20.52 -14.38
N ILE A 228 11.42 21.44 -13.49
CA ILE A 228 11.30 21.32 -12.04
C ILE A 228 10.28 22.35 -11.57
N TYR A 229 9.41 21.93 -10.67
CA TYR A 229 8.42 22.74 -9.97
C TYR A 229 8.72 22.79 -8.48
N ARG A 230 8.25 23.83 -7.80
CA ARG A 230 8.33 24.00 -6.35
C ARG A 230 6.94 24.17 -5.77
N TRP A 231 6.65 23.51 -4.66
CA TRP A 231 5.41 23.72 -3.92
C TRP A 231 5.44 25.10 -3.22
N ILE A 232 4.51 25.97 -3.58
CA ILE A 232 4.36 27.33 -3.06
C ILE A 232 2.86 27.59 -2.88
N ASP A 233 2.44 28.04 -1.70
CA ASP A 233 1.06 28.43 -1.39
C ASP A 233 0.00 27.38 -1.79
N GLY A 234 0.31 26.10 -1.53
CA GLY A 234 -0.59 24.98 -1.80
C GLY A 234 -0.64 24.53 -3.27
N LYS A 235 0.39 24.77 -4.09
CA LYS A 235 0.46 24.27 -5.47
C LYS A 235 1.88 24.17 -6.00
N PHE A 236 2.12 23.32 -6.98
CA PHE A 236 3.36 23.33 -7.76
C PHE A 236 3.41 24.52 -8.71
N VAL A 237 4.49 25.29 -8.64
CA VAL A 237 4.79 26.44 -9.52
C VAL A 237 6.13 26.19 -10.21
N HIS A 238 6.23 26.57 -11.49
CA HIS A 238 7.46 26.38 -12.28
C HIS A 238 8.68 27.01 -11.58
N TYR A 239 9.81 26.29 -11.58
CA TYR A 239 11.03 26.69 -10.87
C TYR A 239 12.27 26.74 -11.77
N GLN A 240 12.47 25.72 -12.61
CA GLN A 240 13.66 25.58 -13.43
C GLN A 240 13.35 24.71 -14.65
N ASN A 241 13.84 25.07 -15.84
CA ASN A 241 13.98 24.13 -16.96
C ASN A 241 15.39 23.54 -16.99
N ILE A 242 15.50 22.28 -17.39
CA ILE A 242 16.75 21.54 -17.55
C ILE A 242 16.75 20.87 -18.94
N PRO A 243 17.76 21.13 -19.79
CA PRO A 243 17.91 20.40 -21.05
C PRO A 243 18.14 18.91 -20.79
N THR A 244 17.27 18.09 -21.35
CA THR A 244 17.27 16.62 -21.29
C THR A 244 17.08 16.05 -22.70
N TYR A 245 17.15 14.73 -22.90
CA TYR A 245 16.96 14.11 -24.21
C TYR A 245 15.94 12.98 -24.11
N GLN A 246 14.68 13.33 -24.38
CA GLN A 246 13.50 12.49 -24.21
C GLN A 246 13.49 11.76 -22.85
N ALA A 247 13.55 12.55 -21.77
CA ALA A 247 13.69 12.04 -20.41
C ALA A 247 12.62 11.00 -20.06
N GLN A 248 13.00 9.97 -19.30
CA GLN A 248 12.14 8.86 -18.90
C GLN A 248 11.76 8.97 -17.43
N SER A 249 12.74 8.85 -16.53
CA SER A 249 12.58 9.12 -15.10
C SER A 249 13.56 10.18 -14.57
N TRP A 250 13.34 10.55 -13.31
CA TRP A 250 14.24 11.33 -12.47
C TRP A 250 14.44 10.56 -11.16
N LYS A 251 15.62 10.65 -10.54
CA LYS A 251 15.84 10.14 -9.17
C LYS A 251 16.52 11.17 -8.27
N TYR A 252 15.90 11.49 -7.15
CA TYR A 252 16.43 12.34 -6.10
C TYR A 252 17.21 11.52 -5.08
N PHE A 253 18.39 12.01 -4.69
CA PHE A 253 19.15 11.38 -3.62
C PHE A 253 20.10 12.34 -2.91
N THR A 254 20.62 11.92 -1.76
CA THR A 254 21.56 12.71 -0.97
C THR A 254 22.77 11.89 -0.53
N ILE A 255 23.94 12.54 -0.46
CA ILE A 255 25.17 11.95 0.08
C ILE A 255 25.70 12.89 1.16
N GLY A 256 25.32 12.59 2.40
CA GLY A 256 25.49 13.48 3.54
C GLY A 256 24.75 14.80 3.32
N LYS A 257 25.49 15.93 3.23
CA LYS A 257 24.90 17.27 3.00
C LYS A 257 24.81 17.67 1.51
N LYS A 258 25.25 16.80 0.60
CA LYS A 258 25.15 16.98 -0.86
C LYS A 258 23.80 16.46 -1.34
N ILE A 259 23.14 17.22 -2.20
CA ILE A 259 21.82 16.90 -2.75
C ILE A 259 21.97 16.80 -4.26
N PHE A 260 21.44 15.73 -4.84
CA PHE A 260 21.56 15.38 -6.24
C PHE A 260 20.21 15.05 -6.86
N LEU A 261 20.18 15.03 -8.19
CA LEU A 261 19.04 14.63 -9.00
C LEU A 261 19.59 14.04 -10.31
N ALA A 262 19.31 12.78 -10.62
CA ALA A 262 19.76 12.11 -11.85
C ALA A 262 18.61 12.02 -12.86
N VAL A 263 18.88 12.22 -14.16
CA VAL A 263 17.89 12.02 -15.24
C VAL A 263 18.25 10.84 -16.11
N ALA A 264 17.27 10.00 -16.44
CA ALA A 264 17.40 8.97 -17.47
C ALA A 264 17.08 9.59 -18.84
N ASN A 265 18.11 9.80 -19.67
CA ASN A 265 17.94 10.27 -21.05
C ASN A 265 17.84 9.07 -22.00
N PHE A 266 16.76 9.02 -22.79
CA PHE A 266 16.49 7.93 -23.72
C PHE A 266 17.15 8.12 -25.09
N GLU A 267 17.28 9.36 -25.54
CA GLU A 267 17.75 9.67 -26.88
C GLU A 267 19.12 10.37 -26.90
N GLN A 268 19.72 10.38 -28.08
CA GLN A 268 20.98 11.08 -28.34
C GLN A 268 20.81 12.60 -28.27
N ASN A 269 21.88 13.30 -27.88
CA ASN A 269 21.94 14.74 -28.08
C ASN A 269 22.12 15.09 -29.58
N GLU A 270 22.08 16.39 -29.88
CA GLU A 270 22.32 16.99 -31.20
C GLU A 270 23.66 16.61 -31.87
N ARG A 271 24.58 15.94 -31.13
CA ARG A 271 25.90 15.50 -31.59
C ARG A 271 26.00 13.97 -31.68
N GLY A 272 24.89 13.23 -31.57
CA GLY A 272 24.87 11.76 -31.61
C GLY A 272 25.43 11.08 -30.36
N GLN A 273 25.44 11.77 -29.21
CA GLN A 273 26.00 11.25 -27.96
C GLN A 273 24.89 10.79 -27.01
N GLU A 274 24.95 9.53 -26.58
CA GLU A 274 24.06 8.96 -25.56
C GLU A 274 24.69 9.12 -24.17
N PHE A 275 24.05 9.92 -23.30
CA PHE A 275 24.46 10.06 -21.91
C PHE A 275 23.32 10.59 -21.04
N SER A 276 23.33 10.15 -19.80
CA SER A 276 22.50 10.64 -18.71
C SER A 276 23.29 11.61 -17.84
N VAL A 277 22.59 12.39 -17.01
CA VAL A 277 23.19 13.51 -16.27
C VAL A 277 22.79 13.48 -14.80
N ILE A 278 23.79 13.50 -13.94
CA ILE A 278 23.62 13.79 -12.52
C ILE A 278 23.76 15.29 -12.33
N TYR A 279 22.77 15.90 -11.70
CA TYR A 279 22.76 17.29 -11.28
C TYR A 279 22.99 17.39 -9.76
N LYS A 280 23.51 18.52 -9.31
CA LYS A 280 23.74 18.83 -7.89
C LYS A 280 23.10 20.15 -7.52
N TRP A 281 22.47 20.21 -6.35
CA TRP A 281 21.88 21.44 -5.83
C TRP A 281 22.94 22.48 -5.48
N SER A 282 22.88 23.64 -6.14
CA SER A 282 23.73 24.78 -5.81
C SER A 282 23.02 25.71 -4.82
N ARG A 283 23.38 25.60 -3.53
CA ARG A 283 22.81 26.48 -2.47
C ARG A 283 22.97 27.98 -2.77
N ARG A 284 24.08 28.39 -3.40
CA ARG A 284 24.35 29.79 -3.79
C ARG A 284 23.47 30.28 -4.94
N LYS A 285 23.15 29.40 -5.91
CA LYS A 285 22.33 29.75 -7.08
C LYS A 285 20.86 29.36 -6.91
N ALA A 286 20.50 28.72 -5.80
CA ALA A 286 19.21 28.09 -5.53
C ALA A 286 18.67 27.31 -6.75
N LYS A 287 19.50 26.46 -7.36
CA LYS A 287 19.09 25.63 -8.50
C LYS A 287 19.99 24.41 -8.71
N PHE A 288 19.48 23.42 -9.44
CA PHE A 288 20.27 22.28 -9.88
C PHE A 288 21.23 22.71 -11.00
N ILE A 289 22.47 22.23 -10.93
CA ILE A 289 23.51 22.43 -11.94
C ILE A 289 24.14 21.09 -12.29
N THR A 290 24.56 20.90 -13.55
CA THR A 290 25.24 19.67 -13.99
C THR A 290 26.43 19.36 -13.09
N TYR A 291 26.53 18.10 -12.67
CA TYR A 291 27.59 17.62 -11.79
C TYR A 291 28.47 16.58 -12.48
N GLN A 292 27.84 15.55 -13.06
CA GLN A 292 28.51 14.45 -13.76
C GLN A 292 27.67 14.05 -14.97
N ARG A 293 28.34 13.69 -16.08
CA ARG A 293 27.72 13.00 -17.21
C ARG A 293 28.17 11.55 -17.17
N ILE A 294 27.24 10.64 -17.45
CA ILE A 294 27.49 9.20 -17.46
C ILE A 294 27.01 8.66 -18.80
N THR A 295 27.86 7.92 -19.51
CA THR A 295 27.47 7.22 -20.74
C THR A 295 26.42 6.16 -20.39
N THR A 296 25.28 6.21 -21.07
CA THR A 296 24.12 5.32 -20.85
C THR A 296 23.48 5.02 -22.19
N HIS A 297 22.80 3.89 -22.32
CA HIS A 297 22.25 3.42 -23.59
C HIS A 297 20.72 3.32 -23.54
N SER A 298 20.06 4.33 -24.12
CA SER A 298 18.61 4.55 -24.01
C SER A 298 18.12 4.41 -22.56
N ALA A 299 18.62 5.25 -21.66
CA ALA A 299 18.37 5.09 -20.23
C ALA A 299 16.86 5.20 -19.93
N ARG A 300 16.36 4.30 -19.09
CA ARG A 300 14.95 4.29 -18.66
C ARG A 300 14.76 4.75 -17.24
N ASP A 301 15.58 4.24 -16.33
CA ASP A 301 15.49 4.57 -14.92
C ASP A 301 16.85 4.68 -14.19
N TRP A 302 16.84 5.36 -13.04
CA TRP A 302 17.91 5.48 -12.06
C TRP A 302 17.44 5.10 -10.65
N GLU A 303 18.09 4.14 -10.00
CA GLU A 303 17.81 3.79 -8.59
C GLU A 303 18.98 4.15 -7.67
N ALA A 304 18.72 4.72 -6.48
CA ALA A 304 19.70 5.40 -5.64
C ALA A 304 19.65 4.94 -4.17
N PHE A 305 20.61 4.07 -3.81
CA PHE A 305 20.57 3.34 -2.55
C PHE A 305 21.87 3.40 -1.74
N VAL A 306 21.82 2.92 -0.50
CA VAL A 306 22.96 2.89 0.43
C VAL A 306 23.10 1.49 1.04
N ILE A 307 24.29 0.90 0.91
CA ILE A 307 24.64 -0.40 1.51
C ILE A 307 25.87 -0.18 2.39
N GLU A 308 25.83 -0.64 3.64
CA GLU A 308 26.95 -0.55 4.60
C GLU A 308 27.53 0.87 4.80
N GLY A 309 26.71 1.90 4.55
CA GLY A 309 27.10 3.32 4.64
C GLY A 309 27.74 3.89 3.36
N GLU A 310 27.88 3.08 2.31
CA GLU A 310 28.38 3.49 1.00
C GLU A 310 27.21 3.78 0.06
N ALA A 311 27.29 4.89 -0.69
CA ALA A 311 26.23 5.30 -1.61
C ALA A 311 26.45 4.72 -3.01
N PHE A 312 25.38 4.19 -3.59
CA PHE A 312 25.33 3.60 -4.92
C PHE A 312 24.26 4.29 -5.77
N LEU A 313 24.34 4.07 -7.07
CA LEU A 313 23.39 4.56 -8.05
C LEU A 313 23.37 3.57 -9.22
N ALA A 314 22.25 2.93 -9.50
CA ALA A 314 22.06 2.00 -10.62
C ALA A 314 21.34 2.69 -11.78
N VAL A 315 21.68 2.36 -13.02
CA VAL A 315 20.97 2.82 -14.22
C VAL A 315 20.44 1.64 -15.02
N VAL A 316 19.21 1.77 -15.51
CA VAL A 316 18.65 0.85 -16.50
C VAL A 316 19.05 1.30 -17.90
N ASN A 317 19.77 0.45 -18.64
CA ASN A 317 20.04 0.65 -20.07
C ASN A 317 19.08 -0.23 -20.90
N HIS A 318 18.21 0.38 -21.70
CA HIS A 318 17.19 -0.35 -22.45
C HIS A 318 17.70 -0.99 -23.75
N ARG A 319 18.56 -0.31 -24.51
CA ARG A 319 19.13 -0.83 -25.77
C ARG A 319 20.32 -0.01 -26.24
N GLN A 320 21.21 -0.64 -27.02
CA GLN A 320 22.23 0.04 -27.79
C GLN A 320 21.99 -0.24 -29.28
N GLY A 321 21.62 0.79 -30.05
CA GLY A 321 21.08 0.60 -31.40
C GLY A 321 19.86 -0.32 -31.37
N ASN A 322 19.93 -1.44 -32.09
CA ASN A 322 18.88 -2.47 -32.13
C ASN A 322 19.08 -3.62 -31.11
N ASN A 323 20.18 -3.63 -30.34
CA ASN A 323 20.40 -4.69 -29.35
C ASN A 323 19.76 -4.31 -28.01
N HIS A 324 18.72 -5.05 -27.62
CA HIS A 324 18.06 -4.91 -26.32
C HIS A 324 18.71 -5.73 -25.19
N ASN A 325 19.60 -6.67 -25.51
CA ASN A 325 20.28 -7.49 -24.51
C ASN A 325 21.65 -6.88 -24.19
N ILE A 326 21.66 -5.98 -23.23
CA ILE A 326 22.83 -5.18 -22.84
C ILE A 326 22.94 -5.07 -21.32
N ASP A 327 24.13 -4.71 -20.86
CA ASP A 327 24.40 -4.50 -19.44
C ASP A 327 23.78 -3.20 -18.93
N SER A 328 23.01 -3.31 -17.84
CA SER A 328 22.68 -2.20 -16.94
C SER A 328 23.79 -2.07 -15.89
N VAL A 329 23.98 -0.88 -15.32
CA VAL A 329 25.23 -0.54 -14.61
C VAL A 329 24.96 0.02 -13.22
N ILE A 330 25.67 -0.51 -12.23
CA ILE A 330 25.68 -0.03 -10.85
C ILE A 330 26.97 0.75 -10.62
N TYR A 331 26.84 2.01 -10.21
CA TYR A 331 27.93 2.89 -9.84
C TYR A 331 28.02 3.01 -8.32
N ARG A 332 29.25 3.17 -7.81
CA ARG A 332 29.56 3.45 -6.40
C ARG A 332 30.13 4.85 -6.28
N TRP A 333 29.73 5.56 -5.23
CA TRP A 333 30.27 6.88 -4.92
C TRP A 333 31.69 6.78 -4.37
N ASN A 334 32.67 7.35 -5.08
CA ASN A 334 34.03 7.48 -4.58
C ASN A 334 34.16 8.78 -3.76
N PRO A 335 34.41 8.72 -2.44
CA PRO A 335 34.49 9.91 -1.59
C PRO A 335 35.76 10.75 -1.81
N ARG A 336 36.80 10.21 -2.47
CA ARG A 336 38.06 10.91 -2.77
C ARG A 336 37.95 11.78 -4.02
N THR A 337 37.41 11.22 -5.11
CA THR A 337 37.18 11.95 -6.37
C THR A 337 35.89 12.77 -6.32
N GLY A 338 34.92 12.33 -5.52
CA GLY A 338 33.57 12.91 -5.46
C GLY A 338 32.74 12.59 -6.70
N LEU A 339 33.01 11.46 -7.37
CA LEU A 339 32.32 11.01 -8.57
C LEU A 339 31.71 9.63 -8.35
N PHE A 340 30.70 9.31 -9.15
CA PHE A 340 30.21 7.95 -9.32
C PHE A 340 31.10 7.19 -10.29
N GLU A 341 31.59 6.02 -9.88
CA GLU A 341 32.51 5.17 -10.63
C GLU A 341 31.89 3.77 -10.76
N THR A 342 32.08 3.09 -11.90
CA THR A 342 31.44 1.78 -12.15
C THR A 342 31.87 0.76 -11.10
N ASN A 343 30.90 0.11 -10.46
CA ASN A 343 31.10 -0.92 -9.45
C ASN A 343 30.80 -2.33 -9.97
N GLN A 344 29.67 -2.47 -10.68
CA GLN A 344 29.20 -3.73 -11.21
C GLN A 344 28.38 -3.49 -12.48
N THR A 345 28.39 -4.45 -13.41
CA THR A 345 27.40 -4.53 -14.49
C THR A 345 26.52 -5.76 -14.29
N ILE A 346 25.27 -5.67 -14.75
CA ILE A 346 24.29 -6.75 -14.69
C ILE A 346 23.68 -6.90 -16.09
N PRO A 347 23.73 -8.10 -16.71
CA PRO A 347 23.07 -8.35 -17.99
C PRO A 347 21.54 -8.20 -17.87
N THR A 348 20.96 -7.36 -18.73
CA THR A 348 19.53 -7.04 -18.75
C THR A 348 18.94 -7.15 -20.16
N SER A 349 17.62 -7.32 -20.25
CA SER A 349 16.91 -7.52 -21.52
C SER A 349 15.80 -6.48 -21.69
N GLY A 350 16.13 -5.39 -22.38
CA GLY A 350 15.21 -4.31 -22.71
C GLY A 350 14.64 -3.60 -21.49
N ALA A 351 15.33 -3.66 -20.36
CA ALA A 351 14.77 -3.34 -19.05
C ALA A 351 14.24 -1.90 -18.97
N TYR A 352 13.23 -1.71 -18.11
CA TYR A 352 12.58 -0.42 -17.87
C TYR A 352 12.89 0.17 -16.51
N ASP A 353 13.06 -0.67 -15.48
CA ASP A 353 13.05 -0.22 -14.08
C ASP A 353 14.04 -1.02 -13.18
N TRP A 354 14.52 -0.35 -12.13
CA TRP A 354 15.33 -0.87 -11.02
C TRP A 354 14.65 -0.51 -9.68
N GLU A 355 14.33 -1.48 -8.84
CA GLU A 355 13.80 -1.21 -7.49
C GLU A 355 14.71 -1.77 -6.39
N PHE A 356 15.09 -0.94 -5.42
CA PHE A 356 15.99 -1.30 -4.32
C PHE A 356 15.27 -1.37 -2.99
N PHE A 357 15.46 -2.48 -2.27
CA PHE A 357 14.81 -2.70 -0.99
C PHE A 357 15.65 -3.49 0.01
N THR A 358 15.29 -3.41 1.29
CA THR A 358 15.99 -4.12 2.38
C THR A 358 15.04 -4.97 3.21
N ILE A 359 15.40 -6.22 3.47
CA ILE A 359 14.69 -7.12 4.38
C ILE A 359 15.64 -7.43 5.54
N GLY A 360 15.44 -6.75 6.67
CA GLY A 360 16.36 -6.84 7.81
C GLY A 360 17.77 -6.38 7.40
N PRO A 361 18.82 -7.21 7.56
CA PRO A 361 20.19 -6.87 7.15
C PRO A 361 20.46 -7.09 5.65
N TYR A 362 19.55 -7.73 4.91
CA TYR A 362 19.77 -8.11 3.52
C TYR A 362 19.29 -7.00 2.57
N SER A 363 20.15 -6.61 1.63
CA SER A 363 19.84 -5.65 0.58
C SER A 363 19.54 -6.37 -0.74
N PHE A 364 18.50 -5.94 -1.44
CA PHE A 364 18.02 -6.52 -2.68
C PHE A 364 17.86 -5.44 -3.76
N LEU A 365 17.91 -5.87 -5.02
CA LEU A 365 17.69 -5.02 -6.18
C LEU A 365 16.92 -5.84 -7.24
N ALA A 366 15.72 -5.40 -7.61
CA ALA A 366 14.89 -6.02 -8.63
C ALA A 366 15.00 -5.28 -9.97
N VAL A 367 15.00 -6.00 -11.09
CA VAL A 367 14.98 -5.41 -12.45
C VAL A 367 13.73 -5.82 -13.21
N ALA A 368 13.05 -4.85 -13.82
CA ALA A 368 11.95 -5.10 -14.75
C ALA A 368 12.50 -5.37 -16.15
N ASN A 369 12.74 -6.64 -16.49
CA ASN A 369 13.15 -7.03 -17.85
C ASN A 369 11.92 -7.04 -18.77
N THR A 370 11.87 -6.10 -19.71
CA THR A 370 10.67 -5.83 -20.51
C THR A 370 10.67 -6.54 -21.86
N PHE A 371 11.80 -6.59 -22.58
CA PHE A 371 11.84 -7.06 -23.97
C PHE A 371 13.24 -7.51 -24.42
N ASN A 372 13.38 -8.73 -24.91
CA ASN A 372 14.68 -9.28 -25.33
C ASN A 372 15.00 -9.07 -26.83
N GLY A 373 14.18 -8.32 -27.57
CA GLY A 373 14.28 -8.18 -29.04
C GLY A 373 13.30 -9.06 -29.82
N THR A 374 12.66 -10.06 -29.21
CA THR A 374 11.68 -10.95 -29.89
C THR A 374 10.40 -11.20 -29.10
N SER A 375 10.43 -11.12 -27.76
CA SER A 375 9.30 -11.38 -26.87
C SER A 375 9.37 -10.52 -25.62
N THR A 376 8.21 -10.18 -25.05
CA THR A 376 8.09 -9.51 -23.74
C THR A 376 7.80 -10.50 -22.61
N LYS A 377 7.58 -11.77 -22.93
CA LYS A 377 7.39 -12.86 -21.96
C LYS A 377 8.75 -13.40 -21.52
N ILE A 378 9.41 -12.67 -20.62
CA ILE A 378 10.79 -12.94 -20.18
C ILE A 378 10.92 -12.88 -18.66
N TYR A 379 12.04 -13.41 -18.15
CA TYR A 379 12.33 -13.38 -16.72
C TYR A 379 12.86 -12.02 -16.28
N SER A 380 12.13 -11.39 -15.37
CA SER A 380 12.64 -10.33 -14.50
C SER A 380 13.39 -10.98 -13.32
N HIS A 381 14.34 -10.25 -12.75
CA HIS A 381 15.29 -10.80 -11.78
C HIS A 381 15.33 -9.97 -10.50
N ILE A 382 15.38 -10.68 -9.37
CA ILE A 382 15.69 -10.12 -8.06
C ILE A 382 17.10 -10.56 -7.72
N TYR A 383 17.96 -9.62 -7.33
CA TYR A 383 19.32 -9.86 -6.88
C TYR A 383 19.44 -9.57 -5.38
N ILE A 384 20.37 -10.24 -4.71
CA ILE A 384 20.72 -10.04 -3.29
C ILE A 384 22.18 -9.61 -3.19
N TRP A 385 22.48 -8.64 -2.31
CA TRP A 385 23.85 -8.21 -2.05
C TRP A 385 24.60 -9.24 -1.19
N LEU A 386 25.62 -9.86 -1.76
CA LEU A 386 26.48 -10.84 -1.12
C LEU A 386 27.95 -10.62 -1.51
N SER A 387 28.82 -10.57 -0.50
CA SER A 387 30.28 -10.45 -0.66
C SER A 387 30.72 -9.26 -1.53
N GLY A 388 30.05 -8.11 -1.41
CA GLY A 388 30.41 -6.88 -2.13
C GLY A 388 29.85 -6.76 -3.55
N SER A 389 28.87 -7.60 -3.92
CA SER A 389 28.22 -7.58 -5.25
C SER A 389 26.78 -8.08 -5.18
N PHE A 390 25.95 -7.67 -6.14
CA PHE A 390 24.62 -8.25 -6.34
C PHE A 390 24.72 -9.60 -7.07
N GLN A 391 24.12 -10.63 -6.50
CA GLN A 391 24.06 -11.99 -7.04
C GLN A 391 22.59 -12.38 -7.26
N LEU A 392 22.30 -13.21 -8.26
CA LEU A 392 20.92 -13.59 -8.58
C LEU A 392 20.28 -14.34 -7.39
N PHE A 393 19.17 -13.80 -6.89
CA PHE A 393 18.37 -14.41 -5.82
C PHE A 393 17.19 -15.19 -6.38
N GLN A 394 16.43 -14.58 -7.30
CA GLN A 394 15.23 -15.19 -7.86
C GLN A 394 14.94 -14.68 -9.28
N SER A 395 14.46 -15.58 -10.15
CA SER A 395 13.87 -15.23 -11.45
C SER A 395 12.34 -15.34 -11.37
N ILE A 396 11.63 -14.33 -11.87
CA ILE A 396 10.17 -14.30 -11.95
C ILE A 396 9.77 -14.09 -13.42
N LEU A 397 8.91 -14.96 -13.95
CA LEU A 397 8.40 -14.80 -15.32
C LEU A 397 7.39 -13.65 -15.35
N THR A 398 7.68 -12.65 -16.17
CA THR A 398 6.91 -11.40 -16.30
C THR A 398 6.52 -11.14 -17.76
N PHE A 399 5.62 -10.19 -18.00
CA PHE A 399 5.01 -9.93 -19.30
C PHE A 399 5.10 -8.44 -19.65
N GLY A 400 6.24 -8.05 -20.23
CA GLY A 400 6.57 -6.66 -20.46
C GLY A 400 6.61 -5.90 -19.15
N ALA A 401 7.37 -6.39 -18.16
CA ALA A 401 7.55 -5.72 -16.87
C ALA A 401 8.00 -4.28 -17.11
N ALA A 402 7.20 -3.32 -16.66
CA ALA A 402 7.46 -1.90 -16.83
C ALA A 402 8.03 -1.24 -15.56
N ASP A 403 7.76 -1.85 -14.41
CA ASP A 403 8.00 -1.32 -13.07
C ASP A 403 7.91 -2.47 -12.02
N TRP A 404 8.62 -2.30 -10.91
CA TRP A 404 8.56 -3.08 -9.67
C TRP A 404 8.36 -2.16 -8.46
N GLU A 405 7.26 -2.35 -7.73
CA GLU A 405 6.98 -1.58 -6.51
C GLU A 405 7.11 -2.46 -5.26
N VAL A 406 7.91 -2.03 -4.28
CA VAL A 406 8.06 -2.73 -2.99
C VAL A 406 7.21 -2.06 -1.92
N PHE A 407 6.51 -2.85 -1.11
CA PHE A 407 5.75 -2.28 -0.01
C PHE A 407 5.59 -3.22 1.18
N HIS A 408 5.31 -2.59 2.32
CA HIS A 408 5.18 -3.25 3.62
C HIS A 408 3.79 -3.04 4.20
N ILE A 409 3.18 -4.11 4.71
CA ILE A 409 1.93 -4.03 5.48
C ILE A 409 2.12 -4.77 6.79
N GLY A 410 2.43 -4.02 7.85
CA GLY A 410 3.00 -4.58 9.09
C GLY A 410 4.34 -5.23 8.79
N ASP A 411 4.57 -6.44 9.32
CA ASP A 411 5.80 -7.21 9.11
C ASP A 411 5.84 -7.97 7.76
N ARG A 412 4.79 -7.87 6.94
CA ARG A 412 4.68 -8.55 5.64
C ARG A 412 5.32 -7.70 4.55
N VAL A 413 6.17 -8.31 3.73
CA VAL A 413 6.88 -7.67 2.62
C VAL A 413 6.29 -8.16 1.30
N PHE A 414 5.93 -7.22 0.44
CA PHE A 414 5.35 -7.48 -0.87
C PHE A 414 6.16 -6.81 -1.98
N LEU A 415 6.00 -7.32 -3.18
CA LEU A 415 6.61 -6.81 -4.40
C LEU A 415 5.57 -6.94 -5.53
N ALA A 416 5.13 -5.82 -6.11
CA ALA A 416 4.21 -5.78 -7.24
C ALA A 416 4.97 -5.56 -8.56
N VAL A 417 4.54 -6.22 -9.65
CA VAL A 417 5.03 -5.94 -11.01
C VAL A 417 3.95 -5.33 -11.87
N ALA A 418 4.28 -4.25 -12.57
CA ALA A 418 3.46 -3.70 -13.65
C ALA A 418 3.70 -4.50 -14.95
N ASN A 419 2.79 -5.43 -15.29
CA ASN A 419 2.86 -6.14 -16.56
C ASN A 419 2.18 -5.32 -17.66
N SER A 420 2.97 -4.76 -18.59
CA SER A 420 2.46 -3.82 -19.59
C SER A 420 1.90 -4.47 -20.86
N HIS A 421 2.42 -5.64 -21.29
CA HIS A 421 1.90 -6.39 -22.43
C HIS A 421 2.58 -7.76 -22.61
N SER A 422 1.85 -8.75 -23.12
CA SER A 422 2.36 -10.08 -23.47
C SER A 422 2.49 -10.28 -24.99
N TYR A 423 3.53 -9.71 -25.60
CA TYR A 423 3.85 -9.89 -27.01
C TYR A 423 4.85 -11.05 -27.22
N ASP A 424 4.61 -11.85 -28.26
CA ASP A 424 5.55 -12.85 -28.77
C ASP A 424 5.45 -12.90 -30.31
N SER A 425 6.60 -12.82 -30.98
CA SER A 425 6.74 -12.86 -32.44
C SER A 425 6.05 -14.05 -33.14
N GLY A 426 5.81 -15.16 -32.44
CA GLY A 426 5.13 -16.35 -32.98
C GLY A 426 3.60 -16.36 -32.89
N MET A 427 2.97 -15.36 -32.27
CA MET A 427 1.52 -15.37 -31.98
C MET A 427 0.66 -14.77 -33.11
N PRO A 428 -0.42 -15.44 -33.56
CA PRO A 428 -1.33 -14.88 -34.55
C PRO A 428 -2.18 -13.74 -33.96
N ALA A 429 -2.36 -12.69 -34.75
CA ALA A 429 -3.28 -11.59 -34.41
C ALA A 429 -4.74 -11.98 -34.74
N PRO A 430 -5.74 -11.45 -34.00
CA PRO A 430 -5.63 -10.53 -32.87
C PRO A 430 -5.84 -11.23 -31.52
N SER A 431 -4.84 -11.21 -30.65
CA SER A 431 -5.01 -11.41 -29.21
C SER A 431 -4.90 -10.06 -28.49
N ASN A 432 -5.70 -9.85 -27.43
CA ASN A 432 -5.61 -8.61 -26.65
C ASN A 432 -4.33 -8.67 -25.78
N PHE A 433 -3.25 -8.08 -26.29
CA PHE A 433 -1.93 -8.13 -25.66
C PHE A 433 -1.80 -7.23 -24.41
N TYR A 434 -2.70 -6.26 -24.24
CA TYR A 434 -2.57 -5.17 -23.25
C TYR A 434 -3.46 -5.34 -22.02
N ALA A 435 -4.58 -6.06 -22.13
CA ALA A 435 -5.38 -6.49 -20.99
C ALA A 435 -4.75 -7.73 -20.35
N ILE A 436 -3.96 -7.54 -19.29
CA ILE A 436 -3.16 -8.59 -18.66
C ILE A 436 -3.11 -8.43 -17.15
N ASN A 437 -2.92 -9.54 -16.44
CA ASN A 437 -2.71 -9.53 -15.00
C ASN A 437 -1.33 -8.95 -14.66
N SER A 438 -1.33 -7.86 -13.90
CA SER A 438 -0.20 -7.49 -13.05
C SER A 438 -0.23 -8.34 -11.78
N SER A 439 0.93 -8.61 -11.18
CA SER A 439 1.06 -9.62 -10.13
C SER A 439 1.69 -9.04 -8.87
N ILE A 440 1.11 -9.34 -7.71
CA ILE A 440 1.66 -9.05 -6.39
C ILE A 440 2.25 -10.35 -5.83
N TYR A 441 3.48 -10.26 -5.34
CA TYR A 441 4.19 -11.35 -4.68
C TYR A 441 4.40 -11.00 -3.20
N GLU A 442 4.39 -12.01 -2.34
CA GLU A 442 4.69 -11.89 -0.91
C GLU A 442 5.97 -12.67 -0.58
N LEU A 443 6.83 -12.11 0.27
CA LEU A 443 8.00 -12.79 0.77
C LEU A 443 7.61 -13.95 1.69
N ASN A 444 7.83 -15.19 1.25
CA ASN A 444 7.77 -16.34 2.15
C ASN A 444 9.13 -16.53 2.83
N ILE A 445 9.26 -16.03 4.06
CA ILE A 445 10.50 -16.09 4.87
C ILE A 445 10.99 -17.54 5.06
N THR A 446 10.07 -18.51 5.19
CA THR A 446 10.44 -19.93 5.38
C THR A 446 10.96 -20.57 4.09
N ALA A 447 10.40 -20.20 2.93
CA ALA A 447 10.86 -20.67 1.62
C ALA A 447 12.00 -19.82 1.04
N GLN A 448 12.36 -18.71 1.68
CA GLN A 448 13.37 -17.74 1.25
C GLN A 448 13.17 -17.27 -0.21
N MET A 449 11.92 -16.97 -0.57
CA MET A 449 11.56 -16.52 -1.92
C MET A 449 10.26 -15.71 -1.93
N PHE A 450 10.09 -14.86 -2.94
CA PHE A 450 8.82 -14.22 -3.24
C PHE A 450 7.88 -15.22 -3.93
N VAL A 451 6.67 -15.37 -3.40
CA VAL A 451 5.63 -16.27 -3.92
C VAL A 451 4.45 -15.42 -4.38
N LYS A 452 3.84 -15.73 -5.53
CA LYS A 452 2.68 -14.99 -6.03
C LYS A 452 1.57 -15.01 -4.98
N PHE A 453 1.16 -13.83 -4.53
CA PHE A 453 0.09 -13.59 -3.56
C PHE A 453 -1.24 -13.33 -4.28
N GLN A 454 -1.23 -12.45 -5.29
CA GLN A 454 -2.43 -12.03 -6.00
C GLN A 454 -2.14 -11.66 -7.46
N ASP A 455 -3.12 -11.84 -8.33
CA ASP A 455 -3.16 -11.26 -9.67
C ASP A 455 -4.27 -10.21 -9.75
N LEU A 456 -3.98 -9.07 -10.37
CA LEU A 456 -4.92 -7.98 -10.62
C LEU A 456 -4.96 -7.70 -12.12
N LEU A 457 -6.15 -7.74 -12.73
CA LEU A 457 -6.31 -7.40 -14.15
C LEU A 457 -6.04 -5.91 -14.36
N THR A 458 -5.12 -5.62 -15.27
CA THR A 458 -4.63 -4.27 -15.62
C THR A 458 -4.60 -4.07 -17.13
N TYR A 459 -4.47 -2.82 -17.57
CA TYR A 459 -4.55 -2.41 -18.98
C TYR A 459 -3.32 -1.60 -19.36
N SER A 460 -2.30 -2.31 -19.83
CA SER A 460 -0.93 -1.82 -19.95
C SER A 460 -0.51 -1.05 -18.69
N ALA A 461 -0.37 -1.79 -17.58
CA ALA A 461 0.20 -1.25 -16.35
C ALA A 461 1.62 -0.81 -16.63
N LEU A 462 1.92 0.45 -16.29
CA LEU A 462 3.20 1.07 -16.55
C LEU A 462 3.97 1.47 -15.29
N ASP A 463 3.29 1.44 -14.14
CA ASP A 463 3.77 1.87 -12.83
C ASP A 463 2.76 1.43 -11.73
N TRP A 464 3.26 1.21 -10.51
CA TRP A 464 2.53 0.96 -9.27
C TRP A 464 3.07 1.87 -8.16
N GLU A 465 2.21 2.62 -7.48
CA GLU A 465 2.60 3.45 -6.33
C GLU A 465 1.86 3.03 -5.05
N PHE A 466 2.59 2.74 -3.98
CA PHE A 466 2.05 2.41 -2.67
C PHE A 466 1.87 3.64 -1.78
N PHE A 467 0.71 3.74 -1.14
CA PHE A 467 0.47 4.78 -0.15
C PHE A 467 -0.43 4.32 0.99
N SER A 468 -0.37 5.04 2.11
CA SER A 468 -1.23 4.79 3.27
C SER A 468 -2.02 6.02 3.68
N VAL A 469 -3.25 5.81 4.15
CA VAL A 469 -4.14 6.85 4.66
C VAL A 469 -4.67 6.38 6.01
N GLY A 470 -4.15 6.97 7.10
CA GLY A 470 -4.31 6.37 8.44
C GLY A 470 -3.59 5.02 8.49
N ASP A 471 -4.30 3.98 8.92
CA ASP A 471 -3.81 2.59 8.93
C ASP A 471 -4.31 1.80 7.70
N ASP A 472 -5.07 2.42 6.78
CA ASP A 472 -5.47 1.79 5.53
C ASP A 472 -4.34 1.90 4.50
N SER A 473 -3.91 0.76 3.95
CA SER A 473 -2.90 0.67 2.89
C SER A 473 -3.54 0.55 1.50
N PHE A 474 -2.93 1.17 0.50
CA PHE A 474 -3.42 1.27 -0.87
C PHE A 474 -2.30 1.10 -1.89
N LEU A 475 -2.66 0.64 -3.08
CA LEU A 475 -1.84 0.69 -4.30
C LEU A 475 -2.62 1.45 -5.37
N VAL A 476 -1.96 2.28 -6.17
CA VAL A 476 -2.53 2.82 -7.42
C VAL A 476 -1.75 2.31 -8.63
N VAL A 477 -2.46 1.92 -9.70
CA VAL A 477 -1.83 1.49 -10.96
C VAL A 477 -1.96 2.54 -12.05
N ALA A 478 -0.86 2.83 -12.76
CA ALA A 478 -0.88 3.57 -14.02
C ALA A 478 -1.34 2.65 -15.18
N ASN A 479 -2.66 2.49 -15.36
CA ASN A 479 -3.20 1.88 -16.57
C ASN A 479 -3.07 2.86 -17.74
N SER A 480 -2.26 2.52 -18.74
CA SER A 480 -1.95 3.45 -19.84
C SER A 480 -2.78 3.23 -21.09
N PHE A 481 -3.06 1.97 -21.46
CA PHE A 481 -3.63 1.61 -22.77
C PHE A 481 -4.36 0.27 -22.73
N ASP A 482 -5.59 0.21 -23.24
CA ASP A 482 -6.44 -0.99 -23.19
C ASP A 482 -6.40 -1.86 -24.47
N GLY A 483 -5.62 -1.44 -25.47
CA GLY A 483 -5.62 -2.00 -26.82
C GLY A 483 -6.30 -1.12 -27.87
N PHE A 484 -7.09 -0.14 -27.45
CA PHE A 484 -7.89 0.74 -28.32
C PHE A 484 -7.69 2.24 -28.04
N THR A 485 -7.59 2.63 -26.76
CA THR A 485 -7.49 4.03 -26.33
C THR A 485 -6.52 4.22 -25.16
N PHE A 486 -5.96 5.43 -25.06
CA PHE A 486 -5.17 5.85 -23.91
C PHE A 486 -6.03 6.49 -22.80
N SER A 487 -7.33 6.72 -23.03
CA SER A 487 -8.26 7.23 -22.01
C SER A 487 -8.72 6.10 -21.09
N VAL A 488 -7.79 5.54 -20.31
CA VAL A 488 -8.01 4.38 -19.43
C VAL A 488 -7.98 4.83 -17.98
N ASN A 489 -8.89 4.28 -17.16
CA ASN A 489 -8.90 4.56 -15.73
C ASN A 489 -7.72 3.88 -15.02
N SER A 490 -6.90 4.69 -14.35
CA SER A 490 -6.06 4.20 -13.25
C SER A 490 -6.94 3.74 -12.10
N ILE A 491 -6.47 2.78 -11.30
CA ILE A 491 -7.28 2.14 -10.25
C ILE A 491 -6.53 2.21 -8.93
N ILE A 492 -7.18 2.76 -7.89
CA ILE A 492 -6.73 2.60 -6.50
C ILE A 492 -7.33 1.30 -5.97
N TYR A 493 -6.49 0.41 -5.49
CA TYR A 493 -6.86 -0.78 -4.74
C TYR A 493 -6.59 -0.55 -3.25
N ARG A 494 -7.52 -0.98 -2.39
CA ARG A 494 -7.39 -0.96 -0.94
C ARG A 494 -7.08 -2.35 -0.42
N TRP A 495 -6.17 -2.44 0.54
CA TRP A 495 -5.88 -3.66 1.29
C TRP A 495 -7.05 -4.08 2.19
N GLN A 496 -7.42 -5.37 2.14
CA GLN A 496 -8.51 -5.99 2.91
C GLN A 496 -8.03 -7.24 3.70
N GLY A 497 -6.73 -7.34 3.98
CA GLY A 497 -6.17 -8.45 4.75
C GLY A 497 -6.17 -9.77 3.98
N TYR A 498 -7.02 -10.72 4.36
CA TYR A 498 -7.09 -12.03 3.72
C TYR A 498 -7.64 -11.98 2.29
N GLU A 499 -8.50 -11.00 1.98
CA GLU A 499 -9.03 -10.80 0.62
C GLU A 499 -8.02 -10.11 -0.33
N GLY A 500 -6.84 -9.72 0.19
CA GLY A 500 -5.82 -9.02 -0.58
C GLY A 500 -6.22 -7.59 -0.93
N PHE A 501 -5.81 -7.13 -2.11
CA PHE A 501 -6.15 -5.83 -2.67
C PHE A 501 -7.45 -5.87 -3.47
N VAL A 502 -8.36 -4.94 -3.19
CA VAL A 502 -9.67 -4.82 -3.85
C VAL A 502 -9.85 -3.40 -4.38
N ALA A 503 -10.32 -3.25 -5.62
CA ALA A 503 -10.53 -1.93 -6.24
C ALA A 503 -11.48 -1.06 -5.39
N ALA A 504 -11.03 0.16 -5.08
CA ALA A 504 -11.73 1.13 -4.23
C ALA A 504 -12.15 2.38 -4.99
N HIS A 505 -11.28 2.91 -5.87
CA HIS A 505 -11.56 4.09 -6.70
C HIS A 505 -11.06 3.90 -8.12
N HIS A 506 -11.78 4.45 -9.09
CA HIS A 506 -11.36 4.55 -10.49
C HIS A 506 -11.07 6.01 -10.82
N LEU A 507 -9.87 6.30 -11.30
CA LEU A 507 -9.38 7.64 -11.60
C LEU A 507 -9.31 7.84 -13.11
N PRO A 508 -10.10 8.75 -13.70
CA PRO A 508 -10.03 9.05 -15.13
C PRO A 508 -8.66 9.65 -15.50
N THR A 509 -7.83 8.86 -16.17
CA THR A 509 -6.49 9.23 -16.62
C THR A 509 -6.35 9.09 -18.13
N VAL A 510 -5.37 9.80 -18.71
CA VAL A 510 -5.09 9.78 -20.15
C VAL A 510 -3.62 9.43 -20.36
N GLY A 511 -3.34 8.23 -20.85
CA GLY A 511 -1.99 7.73 -21.07
C GLY A 511 -1.13 7.80 -19.82
N CYS A 512 -1.70 7.39 -18.68
CA CYS A 512 -1.01 7.41 -17.39
C CYS A 512 0.30 6.64 -17.53
N ARG A 513 1.39 7.20 -17.03
CA ARG A 513 2.71 6.56 -17.16
C ARG A 513 3.39 6.27 -15.82
N ASP A 514 3.00 7.03 -14.79
CA ASP A 514 3.71 7.16 -13.51
C ASP A 514 2.80 7.85 -12.47
N TRP A 515 2.91 7.47 -11.19
CA TRP A 515 2.21 8.00 -10.02
C TRP A 515 3.18 8.27 -8.88
N GLU A 516 2.97 9.39 -8.17
CA GLU A 516 3.76 9.76 -6.99
C GLU A 516 2.86 10.19 -5.84
N ALA A 517 2.99 9.56 -4.67
CA ALA A 517 2.26 9.89 -3.44
C ALA A 517 3.10 10.81 -2.55
N PHE A 518 2.54 11.99 -2.22
CA PHE A 518 3.28 12.96 -1.42
C PHE A 518 2.42 13.64 -0.35
N HIS A 519 3.11 14.17 0.64
CA HIS A 519 2.52 14.69 1.87
C HIS A 519 2.98 16.13 2.15
N THR A 520 2.06 16.92 2.70
CA THR A 520 2.28 18.31 3.11
C THR A 520 1.65 18.56 4.48
N ALA A 521 1.82 19.75 5.06
CA ALA A 521 1.08 20.13 6.26
C ALA A 521 -0.43 20.25 6.02
N GLU A 522 -0.84 20.48 4.76
CA GLU A 522 -2.22 20.69 4.32
C GLU A 522 -2.93 19.39 3.90
N GLY A 523 -2.26 18.24 3.91
CA GLY A 523 -2.80 16.92 3.59
C GLY A 523 -1.92 16.07 2.67
N SER A 524 -2.48 14.93 2.25
CA SER A 524 -1.88 13.95 1.33
C SER A 524 -2.42 14.10 -0.09
N TYR A 525 -1.59 13.77 -1.08
CA TYR A 525 -1.88 13.92 -2.50
C TYR A 525 -1.30 12.75 -3.30
N LEU A 526 -1.84 12.56 -4.50
CA LEU A 526 -1.25 11.75 -5.56
C LEU A 526 -0.94 12.67 -6.76
N PHE A 527 0.09 12.36 -7.54
CA PHE A 527 0.47 13.14 -8.72
C PHE A 527 0.73 12.18 -9.89
N TYR A 528 -0.04 12.28 -10.98
CA TYR A 528 0.16 11.42 -12.16
C TYR A 528 0.73 12.16 -13.36
N SER A 529 1.50 11.42 -14.16
CA SER A 529 2.03 11.86 -15.45
C SER A 529 1.20 11.38 -16.64
N SER A 530 1.10 12.20 -17.69
CA SER A 530 0.57 11.76 -18.99
C SER A 530 1.66 11.68 -20.04
N ALA A 531 1.80 10.51 -20.66
CA ALA A 531 2.62 10.30 -21.85
C ALA A 531 1.89 10.69 -23.16
N LYS A 532 0.74 11.39 -23.09
CA LYS A 532 -0.12 11.74 -24.24
C LYS A 532 -0.58 13.19 -24.32
N GLU A 533 -0.56 13.92 -23.21
CA GLU A 533 -0.86 15.36 -23.17
C GLU A 533 0.24 16.11 -22.39
N PRO A 534 0.50 17.41 -22.70
CA PRO A 534 1.40 18.27 -21.92
C PRO A 534 0.73 18.74 -20.62
N LEU A 535 0.15 17.79 -19.89
CA LEU A 535 -0.64 17.97 -18.70
C LEU A 535 -0.37 16.81 -17.74
N SER A 536 -0.07 17.15 -16.49
CA SER A 536 0.02 16.24 -15.36
C SER A 536 -0.90 16.77 -14.26
N LYS A 537 -1.44 15.91 -13.38
CA LYS A 537 -2.41 16.39 -12.36
C LYS A 537 -2.07 15.92 -10.96
N VAL A 538 -2.14 16.87 -10.03
CA VAL A 538 -2.18 16.59 -8.59
C VAL A 538 -3.62 16.35 -8.18
N LEU A 539 -3.85 15.27 -7.46
CA LEU A 539 -5.12 14.90 -6.84
C LEU A 539 -4.97 14.96 -5.32
N LYS A 540 -6.00 15.40 -4.59
CA LYS A 540 -5.99 15.44 -3.13
C LYS A 540 -6.76 14.26 -2.54
N LEU A 541 -6.14 13.58 -1.58
CA LEU A 541 -6.75 12.51 -0.82
C LEU A 541 -7.61 13.10 0.31
N LYS A 542 -8.93 12.91 0.26
CA LYS A 542 -9.85 13.40 1.30
C LYS A 542 -10.07 12.35 2.36
N THR A 543 -10.02 12.79 3.61
CA THR A 543 -10.14 11.90 4.75
C THR A 543 -11.28 12.31 5.69
N THR A 544 -11.88 11.32 6.35
CA THR A 544 -13.01 11.48 7.29
C THR A 544 -12.74 10.83 8.64
#